data_AF-A0AAU8DGI9-F1
#
_entry.id   AF-A0AAU8DGI9-F1
#
_cell.length_a   1.000
_cell.length_b   1.000
_cell.length_c   1.000
_cell.angle_alpha   90.00
_cell.angle_beta   90.00
_cell.angle_gamma   90.00
#
_symmetry.space_group_name_H-M   'P 1'
#
loop_
_entity.id
_entity.type
_entity.pdbx_description
1 polymer ?
#
loop_
_entity_poly.entity_id
_entity_poly.type
_entity_poly.pdbx_seq_one_letter_code
_entity_poly.pdbx_strand_id
1 'polypeptide(L)' 'MTLQRELSLEDLLVDPIVRLVMARDGVAPEDIRHLLHNVSARIADKPPHQAQSVIPCAVQHGCNWVDAA' A
#
# COMPACT_ATOMS: atom_id res chain seq x y z
N MET A 1 26.64 -0.34 -12.29
CA MET A 1 25.72 -0.13 -11.15
C MET A 1 24.77 1.00 -11.53
N THR A 2 23.67 0.71 -12.22
CA THR A 2 22.70 1.75 -12.60
C THR A 2 21.80 2.02 -11.40
N LEU A 3 21.89 3.21 -10.80
CA LEU A 3 20.90 3.74 -9.86
C LEU A 3 19.57 3.88 -10.62
N GLN A 4 18.70 2.88 -10.55
CA GLN A 4 17.32 3.03 -11.02
C GLN A 4 16.62 3.98 -10.05
N ARG A 5 16.60 5.26 -10.40
CA ARG A 5 15.77 6.26 -9.73
C ARG A 5 14.32 5.81 -9.85
N GLU A 6 13.61 5.74 -8.73
CA GLU A 6 12.17 5.51 -8.74
C GLU A 6 11.49 6.61 -9.56
N LEU A 7 10.64 6.20 -10.50
CA LEU A 7 9.88 7.11 -11.36
C LEU A 7 8.91 7.91 -10.49
N SER A 8 8.90 9.23 -10.63
CA SER A 8 7.93 10.03 -9.89
C SER A 8 6.53 9.87 -10.47
N LEU A 9 5.50 10.17 -9.67
CA LEU A 9 4.12 10.20 -10.17
C LEU A 9 3.98 11.14 -11.37
N GLU A 10 4.60 12.31 -11.33
CA GLU A 10 4.47 13.30 -12.40
C GLU A 10 5.10 12.80 -13.71
N ASP A 11 6.22 12.09 -13.62
CA ASP A 11 6.84 11.44 -14.79
C ASP A 11 5.92 10.36 -15.39
N LEU A 12 5.20 9.61 -14.53
CA LEU A 12 4.22 8.62 -14.98
C LEU A 12 2.99 9.26 -15.63
N LEU A 13 2.48 10.37 -15.08
CA LEU A 13 1.27 11.03 -15.59
C LEU A 13 1.49 11.75 -16.93
N VAL A 14 2.74 12.09 -17.26
CA VAL A 14 3.09 12.66 -18.58
C VAL A 14 3.42 11.58 -19.62
N ASP A 15 3.58 10.32 -19.21
CA ASP A 15 3.89 9.21 -20.12
C ASP A 15 2.75 8.99 -21.15
N PRO A 16 3.07 8.94 -22.46
CA PRO A 16 2.05 8.80 -23.50
C PRO A 16 1.22 7.52 -23.41
N ILE A 17 1.83 6.39 -23.01
CA ILE A 17 1.12 5.11 -22.89
C ILE A 17 0.15 5.20 -21.73
N VAL A 18 0.58 5.75 -20.60
CA VAL A 18 -0.27 5.97 -19.44
C VAL A 18 -1.44 6.89 -19.79
N ARG A 19 -1.19 8.01 -20.48
CA ARG A 19 -2.25 8.94 -20.91
C ARG A 19 -3.25 8.28 -21.86
N LEU A 20 -2.79 7.40 -22.76
CA LEU A 20 -3.68 6.64 -23.64
C LEU A 20 -4.59 5.69 -22.86
N VAL A 21 -4.03 4.96 -21.88
CA VAL A 21 -4.79 4.06 -21.00
C VAL A 21 -5.82 4.86 -20.19
N MET A 22 -5.40 5.98 -19.60
CA MET A 22 -6.29 6.87 -18.87
C MET A 22 -7.44 7.39 -19.73
N ALA A 23 -7.15 7.84 -20.96
CA ALA A 23 -8.18 8.31 -21.88
C ALA A 23 -9.15 7.19 -22.27
N ARG A 24 -8.65 5.96 -22.51
CA ARG A 24 -9.48 4.77 -22.76
C ARG A 24 -10.43 4.50 -21.60
N ASP A 25 -9.93 4.65 -20.37
CA ASP A 25 -10.67 4.32 -19.14
C ASP A 25 -11.46 5.53 -18.58
N GLY A 26 -11.41 6.69 -19.24
CA GLY A 26 -12.13 7.90 -18.83
C GLY A 26 -11.60 8.58 -17.57
N VAL A 27 -10.32 8.37 -17.24
CA VAL A 27 -9.67 8.89 -16.03
C VAL A 27 -8.83 10.13 -16.35
N ALA A 28 -8.97 11.20 -15.57
CA ALA A 28 -8.10 12.38 -15.68
C ALA A 28 -6.87 12.24 -14.76
N PRO A 29 -5.73 12.89 -15.10
CA PRO A 29 -4.56 12.92 -14.21
C PRO A 29 -4.87 13.47 -12.82
N GLU A 30 -5.78 14.43 -12.75
CA GLU A 30 -6.17 15.06 -11.49
C GLU A 30 -6.90 14.09 -10.55
N ASP A 31 -7.65 13.13 -11.10
CA ASP A 31 -8.34 12.10 -10.30
C ASP A 31 -7.33 11.24 -9.53
N ILE A 32 -6.21 10.90 -10.18
CA ILE A 32 -5.13 10.11 -9.59
C ILE A 32 -4.40 10.92 -8.52
N ARG A 33 -4.13 12.21 -8.76
CA ARG A 33 -3.52 13.10 -7.77
C ARG A 33 -4.40 13.26 -6.53
N HIS A 34 -5.68 13.51 -6.73
CA HIS A 34 -6.65 13.63 -5.64
C HIS A 34 -6.75 12.33 -4.84
N LEU A 35 -6.76 11.18 -5.51
CA LEU A 35 -6.76 9.88 -4.84
C LEU A 35 -5.52 9.73 -3.93
N LEU A 36 -4.32 10.00 -4.46
CA LEU A 36 -3.09 9.87 -3.69
C LEU A 36 -3.02 10.86 -2.53
N HIS A 37 -3.47 12.09 -2.73
CA HIS A 37 -3.59 13.07 -1.66
C HIS A 37 -4.51 12.57 -0.54
N ASN A 38 -5.69 12.06 -0.89
CA ASN A 38 -6.67 11.56 0.08
C ASN A 38 -6.17 10.32 0.82
N VAL A 39 -5.48 9.41 0.15
CA VAL A 39 -4.88 8.23 0.78
C VAL A 39 -3.75 8.64 1.73
N SER A 40 -2.87 9.54 1.29
CA SER A 40 -1.77 10.05 2.12
C SER A 40 -2.27 10.74 3.38
N ALA A 41 -3.34 11.54 3.27
CA ALA A 41 -3.99 12.17 4.41
C ALA A 41 -4.53 11.14 5.42
N ARG A 42 -5.15 10.06 4.95
CA ARG A 42 -5.65 8.98 5.82
C ARG A 42 -4.53 8.19 6.50
N ILE A 43 -3.40 7.99 5.80
CA ILE A 43 -2.22 7.33 6.37
C ILE A 43 -1.61 8.20 7.47
N ALA A 44 -1.53 9.52 7.25
CA ALA A 44 -1.01 10.46 8.23
C ALA A 44 -1.91 10.60 9.47
N ASP A 45 -3.24 10.53 9.28
CA ASP A 45 -4.23 10.65 10.36
C ASP A 45 -4.37 9.36 11.18
N LYS A 46 -3.97 8.21 10.64
CA LYS A 46 -3.98 6.95 11.39
C LYS A 46 -2.80 6.95 12.39
N PRO A 47 -3.05 6.86 13.72
CA PRO A 47 -1.96 6.66 14.67
C PRO A 47 -1.22 5.35 14.35
N PRO A 48 0.09 5.23 14.69
CA PRO A 48 0.89 4.04 14.41
C PRO A 48 0.41 2.84 15.25
N HIS A 49 -0.71 2.24 14.85
CA HIS A 49 -1.23 1.01 15.41
C HIS A 49 -0.97 -0.13 14.44
N GLN A 50 0.17 -0.76 14.72
CA GLN A 50 0.50 -2.17 14.55
C GLN A 50 0.32 -2.71 13.12
N ALA A 51 1.47 -3.03 12.51
CA ALA A 51 1.56 -4.13 11.56
C ALA A 51 0.68 -5.27 12.08
N GLN A 52 -0.43 -5.53 11.37
CA GLN A 52 -1.30 -6.64 11.68
C GLN A 52 -0.50 -7.92 11.45
N SER A 53 0.17 -8.36 12.51
CA SER A 53 0.60 -9.73 12.67
C SER A 53 -0.69 -10.53 12.70
N VAL A 54 -1.05 -11.09 11.54
CA VAL A 54 -2.11 -12.07 11.39
C VAL A 54 -1.61 -13.37 12.02
N ILE A 55 -1.35 -13.37 13.33
CA ILE A 55 -1.32 -14.60 14.10
C ILE A 55 -2.76 -14.81 14.56
N PRO A 56 -3.50 -15.76 13.97
CA PRO A 56 -4.84 -16.06 14.45
C PRO A 56 -4.76 -16.49 15.92
N CYS A 57 -5.70 -15.97 16.73
CA CYS A 57 -5.87 -16.16 18.17
C CYS A 57 -6.09 -17.64 18.61
N ALA A 58 -5.83 -18.62 17.74
CA ALA A 58 -6.14 -20.03 17.94
C ALA A 58 -5.04 -20.84 18.64
N VAL A 59 -3.96 -20.24 19.14
CA VAL A 59 -2.88 -20.97 19.85
C VAL A 59 -2.68 -20.45 21.28
N GLN A 60 -3.76 -20.13 22.00
CA GLN A 60 -3.68 -19.71 23.42
C GLN A 60 -4.15 -20.79 24.41
N HIS A 61 -4.71 -21.91 23.95
CA HIS A 61 -5.11 -23.00 24.83
C HIS A 61 -4.58 -24.34 24.31
N GLY A 62 -3.42 -24.75 24.84
CA GLY A 62 -3.02 -26.15 24.75
C GLY A 62 -1.58 -26.43 24.33
N CYS A 63 -0.60 -25.91 25.07
CA CYS A 63 0.70 -26.59 25.22
C CYS A 63 1.16 -26.39 26.67
N ASN A 64 0.52 -27.11 27.60
CA ASN A 64 1.04 -27.31 28.94
C ASN A 64 2.28 -28.20 28.82
N TRP A 65 3.47 -27.60 28.79
CA TRP A 65 4.72 -28.33 28.98
C TRP A 65 4.98 -28.50 30.47
N VAL A 66 4.36 -29.50 31.09
CA VAL A 66 4.90 -30.12 32.31
C VAL A 66 4.63 -31.64 32.31
N ASP A 67 5.74 -32.38 32.37
CA ASP A 67 5.95 -33.72 32.93
C ASP A 67 4.98 -34.86 32.56
N ALA A 68 5.44 -35.74 31.66
CA ALA A 68 5.14 -37.19 31.72
C ALA A 68 6.07 -38.00 30.79
N ALA A 69 7.18 -38.49 31.34
CA ALA A 69 7.69 -39.88 31.24
C ALA A 69 9.20 -39.94 31.56
#